data_AF-A0A1G0ZSE6-F1
#
_entry.id   AF-A0A1G0ZSE6-F1
#
_cell.length_a   1.000
_cell.length_b   1.000
_cell.length_c   1.000
_cell.angle_alpha   90.00
_cell.angle_beta   90.00
_cell.angle_gamma   90.00
#
_symmetry.space_group_name_H-M   'P 1'
#
loop_
_entity.id
_entity.type
_entity.pdbx_description
1 polymer ?
#
loop_
_entity_poly.entity_id
_entity_poly.type
_entity_poly.pdbx_seq_one_letter_code
_entity_poly.pdbx_strand_id
1 'polypeptide(L)'
;MVWPCFNLKIQRFDGKRMNIILYRLVVAAGAALFAMSFFLPIGFPNAPFGIFKWITGAISGEQGPWEIFGFSVTACFVVYPYLWNVVLALTSALLKEGTGRATKWIHLVFNLTGGLLIISLGVLLVAVKDTWIPPWVQWTAIFVPFLILMGMWSLTLILSEPRQTPAIVSLCMLPQIPAQFLIAHAVAAHNGPSWGFTLGGIGAILVVAASLMLCFTRQNEHISGQ
;
A
#
# COMPACT_ATOMS: atom_id res chain seq x y z
N MET A 1 36.61 -5.07 -43.68
CA MET A 1 35.88 -4.52 -42.51
C MET A 1 34.38 -4.68 -42.76
N VAL A 2 33.78 -5.72 -42.21
CA VAL A 2 32.35 -6.04 -42.36
C VAL A 2 31.67 -5.60 -41.07
N TRP A 3 30.75 -4.65 -41.17
CA TRP A 3 29.92 -4.22 -40.06
C TRP A 3 29.02 -5.38 -39.61
N PRO A 4 28.94 -5.72 -38.30
CA PRO A 4 27.96 -6.66 -37.83
C PRO A 4 26.58 -6.01 -37.94
N CYS A 5 25.76 -6.51 -38.87
CA CYS A 5 24.35 -6.18 -38.95
C CYS A 5 23.70 -6.47 -37.58
N PHE A 6 23.30 -5.39 -36.89
CA PHE A 6 22.41 -5.46 -35.74
C PHE A 6 21.10 -6.08 -36.22
N ASN A 7 20.98 -7.39 -36.06
CA ASN A 7 19.75 -8.12 -36.31
C ASN A 7 18.81 -7.85 -35.12
N LEU A 8 18.21 -6.66 -35.13
CA LEU A 8 17.07 -6.31 -34.29
C LEU A 8 15.91 -7.21 -34.70
N LYS A 9 15.89 -8.43 -34.16
CA LYS A 9 14.68 -9.24 -34.09
C LYS A 9 13.64 -8.42 -33.35
N ILE A 10 12.79 -7.74 -34.11
CA ILE A 10 11.52 -7.21 -33.64
C ILE A 10 10.72 -8.44 -33.23
N GLN A 11 10.90 -8.88 -31.99
CA GLN A 11 10.04 -9.89 -31.38
C GLN A 11 8.64 -9.28 -31.39
N ARG A 12 7.74 -9.84 -32.21
CA ARG A 12 6.31 -9.53 -32.13
C ARG A 12 5.91 -9.74 -30.67
N PHE A 13 5.62 -8.65 -29.97
CA PHE A 13 5.02 -8.74 -28.65
C PHE A 13 3.66 -9.39 -28.82
N ASP A 14 3.49 -10.55 -28.18
CA ASP A 14 2.17 -11.14 -27.99
C ASP A 14 1.31 -10.13 -27.23
N GLY A 15 0.09 -9.85 -27.72
CA GLY A 15 -0.84 -8.90 -27.11
C GLY A 15 -1.11 -9.20 -25.63
N LYS A 16 -0.98 -10.45 -25.21
CA LYS A 16 -1.08 -10.85 -23.78
C LYS A 16 0.06 -10.29 -22.92
N ARG A 17 1.31 -10.34 -23.41
CA ARG A 17 2.47 -9.76 -22.69
C ARG A 17 2.35 -8.23 -22.58
N MET A 18 1.83 -7.59 -23.62
CA MET A 18 1.59 -6.15 -23.60
C MET A 18 0.60 -5.75 -22.51
N ASN A 19 -0.49 -6.52 -22.34
CA ASN A 19 -1.47 -6.27 -21.28
C ASN A 19 -0.88 -6.43 -19.87
N ILE A 20 -0.05 -7.44 -19.64
CA ILE A 20 0.62 -7.64 -18.34
C ILE A 20 1.52 -6.45 -18.01
N ILE A 21 2.33 -5.99 -18.96
CA ILE A 21 3.20 -4.82 -18.77
C ILE A 21 2.36 -3.58 -18.47
N LEU A 22 1.30 -3.35 -19.25
CA LEU A 22 0.39 -2.22 -19.05
C LEU A 22 -0.21 -2.22 -17.65
N TYR A 23 -0.78 -3.33 -17.19
CA TYR A 23 -1.37 -3.39 -15.85
C TYR A 23 -0.35 -3.18 -14.75
N ARG A 24 0.89 -3.67 -14.90
CA ARG A 24 1.97 -3.40 -13.94
C ARG A 24 2.34 -1.92 -13.88
N LEU A 25 2.35 -1.24 -15.02
CA LEU A 25 2.55 0.20 -15.07
C LEU A 25 1.40 0.96 -14.41
N VAL A 26 0.16 0.51 -14.58
CA VAL A 26 -1.01 1.11 -13.89
C VAL A 26 -0.90 0.90 -12.37
N VAL A 27 -0.51 -0.28 -11.90
CA VAL A 27 -0.22 -0.52 -10.48
C VAL A 27 0.88 0.42 -9.99
N ALA A 28 1.97 0.55 -10.75
CA ALA A 28 3.08 1.42 -10.38
C ALA A 28 2.67 2.89 -10.29
N ALA A 29 1.91 3.38 -11.28
CA ALA A 29 1.42 4.75 -11.32
C ALA A 29 0.41 5.02 -10.20
N GLY A 30 -0.53 4.10 -9.95
CA GLY A 30 -1.49 4.23 -8.86
C GLY A 30 -0.81 4.24 -7.48
N ALA A 31 0.18 3.37 -7.27
CA ALA A 31 0.95 3.34 -6.04
C ALA A 31 1.82 4.60 -5.87
N ALA A 32 2.42 5.10 -6.95
CA ALA A 32 3.15 6.37 -6.93
C ALA A 32 2.23 7.55 -6.60
N LEU A 33 1.02 7.59 -7.18
CA LEU A 33 0.02 8.62 -6.87
C LEU A 33 -0.38 8.58 -5.39
N PHE A 34 -0.61 7.38 -4.85
CA PHE A 34 -0.87 7.20 -3.43
C PHE A 34 0.31 7.68 -2.58
N ALA A 35 1.54 7.27 -2.90
CA ALA A 35 2.72 7.70 -2.16
C ALA A 35 2.89 9.24 -2.17
N MET A 36 2.68 9.87 -3.33
CA MET A 36 2.77 11.33 -3.47
C MET A 36 1.74 12.07 -2.63
N SER A 37 0.56 11.48 -2.37
CA SER A 37 -0.45 12.09 -1.51
C SER A 37 0.04 12.37 -0.09
N PHE A 38 1.12 11.72 0.37
CA PHE A 38 1.78 12.03 1.64
C PHE A 38 2.17 13.50 1.78
N PHE A 39 2.68 14.09 0.70
CA PHE A 39 3.21 15.46 0.66
C PHE A 39 2.12 16.49 0.34
N LEU A 40 0.90 16.04 0.10
CA LEU A 40 -0.17 16.85 -0.43
C LEU A 40 -1.29 17.03 0.60
N PRO A 41 -1.86 18.24 0.70
CA PRO A 41 -1.39 19.48 0.09
C PRO A 41 -0.12 20.01 0.76
N ILE A 42 0.79 20.57 -0.06
CA ILE A 42 2.07 21.12 0.42
C ILE A 42 1.79 22.28 1.37
N GLY A 43 2.48 22.28 2.52
CA GLY A 43 2.41 23.35 3.51
C GLY A 43 1.20 23.31 4.43
N PHE A 44 0.33 22.30 4.32
CA PHE A 44 -0.81 22.15 5.22
C PHE A 44 -0.44 21.32 6.46
N PRO A 45 -0.64 21.85 7.70
CA PRO A 45 -0.18 21.17 8.92
C PRO A 45 -0.89 19.84 9.18
N ASN A 46 -2.15 19.71 8.76
CA ASN A 46 -2.93 18.48 8.94
C ASN A 46 -2.79 17.51 7.74
N ALA A 47 -1.91 17.81 6.77
CA ALA A 47 -1.54 16.82 5.76
C ALA A 47 -0.65 15.74 6.39
N PRO A 48 -0.55 14.52 5.80
CA PRO A 48 0.23 13.43 6.38
C PRO A 48 1.69 13.82 6.68
N PHE A 49 2.35 14.54 5.77
CA PHE A 49 3.71 15.06 5.99
C PHE A 49 3.76 16.14 7.09
N GLY A 50 2.75 17.00 7.19
CA GLY A 50 2.64 18.00 8.24
C GLY A 50 2.49 17.37 9.63
N ILE A 51 1.61 16.37 9.74
CA ILE A 51 1.41 15.56 10.95
C ILE A 51 2.71 14.84 11.31
N PHE A 52 3.36 14.19 10.34
CA PHE A 52 4.63 13.51 10.57
C PHE A 52 5.70 14.48 11.09
N LYS A 53 5.85 15.66 10.47
CA LYS A 53 6.81 16.69 10.91
C LYS A 53 6.50 17.20 12.31
N TRP A 54 5.23 17.36 12.66
CA TRP A 54 4.82 17.76 14.01
C TRP A 54 5.16 16.67 15.03
N ILE A 55 4.85 15.40 14.75
CA ILE A 55 5.17 14.26 15.62
C ILE A 55 6.68 14.15 15.83
N THR A 56 7.48 14.22 14.76
CA THR A 56 8.94 14.12 14.89
C THR A 56 9.54 15.32 15.61
N GLY A 57 8.96 16.52 15.44
CA GLY A 57 9.31 17.68 16.24
C GLY A 57 8.99 17.47 17.73
N ALA A 58 7.85 16.86 18.06
CA ALA A 58 7.46 16.57 19.43
C ALA A 58 8.44 15.61 20.13
N ILE A 59 8.91 14.56 19.43
CA ILE A 59 9.91 13.59 19.95
C ILE A 59 11.20 14.28 20.40
N SER A 60 11.57 15.40 19.76
CA SER A 60 12.80 16.14 20.08
C SER A 60 12.68 17.08 21.30
N GLY A 61 11.47 17.32 21.80
CA GLY A 61 11.25 18.00 23.08
C GLY A 61 11.47 17.02 24.24
N GLU A 62 11.93 17.51 25.39
CA GLU A 62 12.17 16.71 26.61
C GLU A 62 10.92 15.92 27.03
N GLN A 63 10.82 14.69 26.55
CA GLN A 63 9.67 13.81 26.73
C GLN A 63 10.06 12.54 27.46
N GLY A 64 9.12 12.00 28.23
CA GLY A 64 9.31 10.73 28.93
C GLY A 64 9.51 9.57 27.93
N PRO A 65 10.17 8.46 28.34
CA PRO A 65 10.39 7.30 27.46
C PRO A 65 9.11 6.74 26.81
N TRP A 66 7.98 6.81 27.52
CA TRP A 66 6.67 6.35 27.03
C TRP A 66 6.07 7.27 25.97
N GLU A 67 6.30 8.58 26.08
CA GLU A 67 5.84 9.57 25.11
C GLU A 67 6.63 9.42 23.81
N ILE A 68 7.97 9.32 23.90
CA ILE A 68 8.85 9.06 22.75
C ILE A 68 8.40 7.79 22.01
N PHE A 69 8.09 6.72 22.74
CA PHE A 69 7.55 5.49 22.16
C PHE A 69 6.21 5.73 21.45
N GLY A 70 5.24 6.38 22.12
CA GLY A 70 3.93 6.69 21.54
C GLY A 70 4.00 7.54 20.27
N PHE A 71 4.84 8.59 20.28
CA PHE A 71 5.08 9.42 19.10
C PHE A 71 5.78 8.65 17.99
N SER A 72 6.77 7.81 18.31
CA SER A 72 7.46 6.99 17.31
C SER A 72 6.53 6.00 16.62
N VAL A 73 5.67 5.32 17.39
CA VAL A 73 4.65 4.41 16.86
C VAL A 73 3.66 5.16 15.97
N THR A 74 3.22 6.35 16.39
CA THR A 74 2.29 7.18 15.60
C THR A 74 2.95 7.68 14.31
N ALA A 75 4.21 8.10 14.36
CA ALA A 75 4.98 8.52 13.18
C ALA A 75 5.11 7.37 12.17
N CYS A 76 5.46 6.17 12.65
CA CYS A 76 5.52 4.96 11.84
C CYS A 76 4.16 4.65 11.21
N PHE A 77 3.07 4.75 11.96
CA PHE A 77 1.72 4.52 11.46
C PHE A 77 1.33 5.50 10.35
N VAL A 78 1.67 6.78 10.50
CA VAL A 78 1.39 7.81 9.50
C VAL A 78 2.18 7.57 8.21
N VAL A 79 3.46 7.21 8.31
CA VAL A 79 4.36 7.10 7.15
C VAL A 79 4.25 5.75 6.44
N TYR A 80 3.92 4.68 7.19
CA TYR A 80 3.90 3.31 6.70
C TYR A 80 3.12 3.10 5.38
N PRO A 81 1.86 3.55 5.23
CA PRO A 81 1.08 3.32 4.02
C PRO A 81 1.75 3.91 2.78
N TYR A 82 2.44 5.04 2.94
CA TYR A 82 3.10 5.74 1.84
C TYR A 82 4.42 5.08 1.47
N LEU A 83 5.23 4.65 2.46
CA LEU A 83 6.45 3.88 2.19
C LEU A 83 6.15 2.56 1.48
N TRP A 84 5.12 1.85 1.92
CA TRP A 84 4.70 0.62 1.25
C TRP A 84 4.30 0.89 -0.21
N ASN A 85 3.60 2.00 -0.48
CA ASN A 85 3.23 2.40 -1.84
C ASN A 85 4.45 2.79 -2.70
N VAL A 86 5.49 3.40 -2.13
CA VAL A 86 6.78 3.60 -2.84
C VAL A 86 7.38 2.25 -3.23
N VAL A 87 7.45 1.30 -2.29
CA VAL A 87 7.96 -0.05 -2.56
C VAL A 87 7.12 -0.74 -3.62
N LEU A 88 5.80 -0.62 -3.56
CA LEU A 88 4.88 -1.18 -4.56
C LEU A 88 5.09 -0.57 -5.94
N ALA A 89 5.28 0.75 -6.03
CA ALA A 89 5.57 1.43 -7.29
C ALA A 89 6.88 0.93 -7.90
N LEU A 90 7.95 0.89 -7.11
CA LEU A 90 9.28 0.45 -7.54
C LEU A 90 9.28 -1.02 -7.96
N THR A 91 8.70 -1.90 -7.14
CA THR A 91 8.64 -3.33 -7.45
C THR A 91 7.77 -3.62 -8.68
N SER A 92 6.70 -2.86 -8.89
CA SER A 92 5.82 -3.02 -10.05
C SER A 92 6.47 -2.52 -11.34
N ALA A 93 7.20 -1.40 -11.29
CA ALA A 93 7.86 -0.80 -12.46
C ALA A 93 9.19 -1.45 -12.84
N LEU A 94 10.04 -1.79 -11.86
CA LEU A 94 11.45 -2.13 -12.11
C LEU A 94 11.71 -3.63 -12.20
N LEU A 95 10.85 -4.48 -11.61
CA LEU A 95 11.15 -5.90 -11.54
C LEU A 95 10.76 -6.64 -12.83
N LYS A 96 11.62 -7.54 -13.30
CA LYS A 96 11.32 -8.41 -14.45
C LYS A 96 10.35 -9.54 -14.06
N GLU A 97 9.59 -10.02 -15.04
CA GLU A 97 8.82 -11.27 -14.93
C GLU A 97 9.76 -12.39 -14.45
N GLY A 98 9.49 -12.98 -13.29
CA GLY A 98 10.33 -14.04 -12.68
C GLY A 98 10.83 -13.74 -11.26
N THR A 99 10.80 -12.49 -10.79
CA THR A 99 11.17 -12.13 -9.40
C THR A 99 10.04 -12.31 -8.38
N GLY A 100 8.92 -12.92 -8.79
CA GLY A 100 7.65 -12.90 -8.06
C GLY A 100 7.72 -13.41 -6.62
N ARG A 101 8.64 -14.35 -6.32
CA ARG A 101 8.81 -14.89 -4.96
C ARG A 101 9.37 -13.86 -3.97
N ALA A 102 10.39 -13.10 -4.36
CA ALA A 102 10.97 -12.07 -3.50
C ALA A 102 9.98 -10.91 -3.29
N THR A 103 9.32 -10.47 -4.36
CA THR A 103 8.30 -9.41 -4.30
C THR A 103 7.16 -9.76 -3.36
N LYS A 104 6.67 -11.01 -3.40
CA LYS A 104 5.65 -11.50 -2.48
C LYS A 104 6.08 -11.33 -1.02
N TRP A 105 7.27 -11.80 -0.67
CA TRP A 105 7.77 -11.72 0.71
C TRP A 105 7.97 -10.28 1.16
N ILE A 106 8.43 -9.39 0.29
CA ILE A 106 8.53 -7.96 0.59
C ILE A 106 7.16 -7.40 0.98
N HIS A 107 6.11 -7.64 0.18
CA HIS A 107 4.78 -7.15 0.52
C HIS A 107 4.19 -7.81 1.77
N LEU A 108 4.43 -9.11 1.98
CA LEU A 108 3.99 -9.81 3.18
C LEU A 108 4.65 -9.22 4.44
N VAL A 109 5.97 -9.01 4.42
CA VAL A 109 6.71 -8.46 5.56
C VAL A 109 6.27 -7.02 5.83
N PHE A 110 6.11 -6.18 4.81
CA PHE A 110 5.60 -4.82 5.00
C PHE A 110 4.22 -4.82 5.67
N ASN A 111 3.27 -5.59 5.14
CA ASN A 111 1.91 -5.64 5.69
C ASN A 111 1.85 -6.31 7.06
N LEU A 112 2.69 -7.31 7.33
CA LEU A 112 2.81 -7.90 8.65
C LEU A 112 3.31 -6.86 9.66
N THR A 113 4.37 -6.13 9.35
CA THR A 113 4.92 -5.09 10.23
C THR A 113 3.91 -3.97 10.47
N GLY A 114 3.28 -3.45 9.42
CA GLY A 114 2.25 -2.42 9.55
C GLY A 114 1.02 -2.91 10.31
N GLY A 115 0.52 -4.11 9.99
CA GLY A 115 -0.62 -4.71 10.65
C GLY A 115 -0.39 -4.98 12.13
N LEU A 116 0.78 -5.54 12.49
CA LEU A 116 1.14 -5.77 13.90
C LEU A 116 1.27 -4.48 14.68
N LEU A 117 1.79 -3.41 14.08
CA LEU A 117 1.87 -2.10 14.72
C LEU A 117 0.48 -1.54 15.04
N ILE A 118 -0.46 -1.65 14.10
CA ILE A 118 -1.86 -1.19 14.30
C ILE A 118 -2.58 -2.04 15.34
N ILE A 119 -2.45 -3.37 15.27
CA ILE A 119 -3.05 -4.30 16.23
C ILE A 119 -2.51 -3.99 17.63
N SER A 120 -1.20 -3.80 17.78
CA SER A 120 -0.58 -3.50 19.07
C SER A 120 -1.10 -2.18 19.64
N LEU A 121 -1.27 -1.15 18.81
CA LEU A 121 -1.86 0.13 19.22
C LEU A 121 -3.33 -0.06 19.67
N GLY A 122 -4.12 -0.80 18.90
CA GLY A 122 -5.51 -1.11 19.26
C GLY A 122 -5.62 -1.87 20.59
N VAL A 123 -4.81 -2.91 20.78
CA VAL A 123 -4.74 -3.68 22.03
C VAL A 123 -4.32 -2.79 23.21
N LEU A 124 -3.35 -1.91 23.00
CA LEU A 124 -2.91 -0.96 24.03
C LEU A 124 -4.05 -0.03 24.44
N LEU A 125 -4.76 0.57 23.49
CA LEU A 125 -5.90 1.46 23.74
C LEU A 125 -7.00 0.78 24.57
N VAL A 126 -7.32 -0.48 24.22
CA VAL A 126 -8.28 -1.29 24.98
C VAL A 126 -7.77 -1.58 26.40
N ALA A 127 -6.49 -1.94 26.54
CA ALA A 127 -5.89 -2.29 27.83
C ALA A 127 -5.84 -1.09 28.80
N VAL A 128 -5.55 0.11 28.29
CA VAL A 128 -5.53 1.34 29.11
C VAL A 128 -6.92 1.92 29.35
N LYS A 129 -7.97 1.28 28.81
CA LYS A 129 -9.36 1.77 28.87
C LYS A 129 -9.48 3.21 28.40
N ASP A 130 -8.86 3.52 27.26
CA ASP A 130 -8.94 4.86 26.69
C ASP A 130 -10.41 5.25 26.47
N THR A 131 -10.82 6.38 27.03
CA THR A 131 -12.19 6.90 26.91
C THR A 131 -12.32 7.88 25.75
N TRP A 132 -11.21 8.27 25.13
CA TRP A 132 -11.18 9.28 24.08
C TRP A 132 -11.59 8.69 22.73
N ILE A 133 -11.15 7.47 22.42
CA ILE A 133 -11.50 6.73 21.21
C ILE A 133 -12.68 5.80 21.52
N PRO A 134 -13.78 5.83 20.75
CA PRO A 134 -14.92 4.94 20.98
C PRO A 134 -14.50 3.45 20.97
N PRO A 135 -15.04 2.60 21.87
CA PRO A 135 -14.62 1.20 21.99
C PRO A 135 -14.69 0.42 20.67
N TRP A 136 -15.71 0.68 19.85
CA TRP A 136 -15.87 0.02 18.56
C TRP A 136 -14.72 0.34 17.59
N VAL A 137 -14.14 1.56 17.63
CA VAL A 137 -12.98 1.94 16.80
C VAL A 137 -11.74 1.19 17.27
N GLN A 138 -11.54 1.07 18.59
CA GLN A 138 -10.41 0.34 19.18
C GLN A 138 -10.44 -1.13 18.75
N TRP A 139 -11.60 -1.79 18.84
CA TRP A 139 -11.78 -3.17 18.38
C TRP A 139 -11.64 -3.30 16.86
N THR A 140 -12.12 -2.33 16.09
CA THR A 140 -11.96 -2.32 14.62
C THR A 140 -10.48 -2.25 14.24
N ALA A 141 -9.69 -1.44 14.94
CA ALA A 141 -8.23 -1.34 14.75
C ALA A 141 -7.50 -2.64 15.10
N ILE A 142 -8.10 -3.56 15.87
CA ILE A 142 -7.55 -4.89 16.14
C ILE A 142 -8.00 -5.88 15.06
N PHE A 143 -9.32 -6.01 14.87
CA PHE A 143 -9.88 -7.10 14.06
C PHE A 143 -9.67 -6.91 12.56
N VAL A 144 -9.81 -5.68 12.03
CA VAL A 144 -9.66 -5.44 10.58
C VAL A 144 -8.27 -5.80 10.07
N PRO A 145 -7.16 -5.27 10.63
CA PRO A 145 -5.83 -5.68 10.19
C PRO A 145 -5.56 -7.16 10.43
N PHE A 146 -6.06 -7.74 11.52
CA PHE A 146 -5.93 -9.18 11.78
C PHE A 146 -6.60 -10.02 10.67
N LEU A 147 -7.83 -9.68 10.28
CA LEU A 147 -8.55 -10.36 9.20
C LEU A 147 -7.85 -10.17 7.85
N ILE A 148 -7.28 -8.99 7.58
CA ILE A 148 -6.49 -8.76 6.37
C ILE A 148 -5.25 -9.66 6.36
N LEU A 149 -4.51 -9.75 7.47
CA LEU A 149 -3.33 -10.62 7.58
C LEU A 149 -3.68 -12.09 7.38
N MET A 150 -4.77 -12.54 7.99
CA MET A 150 -5.30 -13.90 7.80
C MET A 150 -5.70 -14.14 6.34
N GLY A 151 -6.34 -13.16 5.70
CA GLY A 151 -6.70 -13.20 4.29
C GLY A 151 -5.47 -13.28 3.38
N MET A 152 -4.43 -12.49 3.65
CA MET A 152 -3.16 -12.55 2.92
C MET A 152 -2.53 -13.93 3.00
N TRP A 153 -2.48 -14.51 4.22
CA TRP A 153 -1.95 -15.87 4.42
C TRP A 153 -2.81 -16.93 3.72
N SER A 154 -4.12 -16.77 3.72
CA SER A 154 -5.02 -17.67 2.99
C SER A 154 -4.76 -17.61 1.48
N LEU A 155 -4.55 -16.42 0.92
CA LEU A 155 -4.26 -16.23 -0.50
C LEU A 155 -2.92 -16.85 -0.92
N THR A 156 -1.90 -16.86 -0.05
CA THR A 156 -0.62 -17.51 -0.35
C THR A 156 -0.72 -19.03 -0.40
N LEU A 157 -1.69 -19.61 0.32
CA LEU A 157 -1.94 -21.05 0.34
C LEU A 157 -2.85 -21.50 -0.81
N ILE A 158 -3.84 -20.69 -1.19
CA ILE A 158 -4.88 -21.07 -2.15
C ILE A 158 -4.48 -20.75 -3.60
N LEU A 159 -3.80 -19.63 -3.84
CA LEU A 159 -3.48 -19.18 -5.19
C LEU A 159 -2.12 -19.70 -5.67
N SER A 160 -1.99 -19.91 -6.98
CA SER A 160 -0.70 -20.23 -7.60
C SER A 160 0.25 -19.02 -7.55
N GLU A 161 1.57 -19.25 -7.47
CA GLU A 161 2.59 -18.20 -7.29
C GLU A 161 2.42 -16.97 -8.21
N PRO A 162 2.08 -17.10 -9.52
CA PRO A 162 1.92 -15.94 -10.38
C PRO A 162 0.75 -15.02 -9.97
N ARG A 163 -0.23 -15.54 -9.22
CA ARG A 163 -1.45 -14.83 -8.79
C ARG A 163 -1.39 -14.30 -7.36
N GLN A 164 -0.50 -14.83 -6.53
CA GLN A 164 -0.41 -14.49 -5.11
C GLN A 164 -0.14 -12.99 -4.88
N THR A 165 0.92 -12.44 -5.49
CA THR A 165 1.31 -11.03 -5.30
C THR A 165 0.20 -10.05 -5.68
N PRO A 166 -0.39 -10.09 -6.89
CA PRO A 166 -1.47 -9.17 -7.24
C PRO A 166 -2.71 -9.32 -6.34
N ALA A 167 -3.05 -10.53 -5.90
CA ALA A 167 -4.15 -10.75 -4.99
C ALA A 167 -3.89 -10.14 -3.60
N ILE A 168 -2.68 -10.34 -3.05
CA ILE A 168 -2.25 -9.75 -1.78
C ILE A 168 -2.30 -8.22 -1.87
N VAL A 169 -1.71 -7.63 -2.92
CA VAL A 169 -1.71 -6.17 -3.12
C VAL A 169 -3.14 -5.63 -3.18
N SER A 170 -4.04 -6.30 -3.91
CA SER A 170 -5.45 -5.90 -4.01
C SER A 170 -6.13 -5.93 -2.65
N LEU A 171 -5.96 -7.02 -1.89
CA LEU A 171 -6.55 -7.20 -0.57
C LEU A 171 -6.07 -6.11 0.41
N CYS A 172 -4.76 -5.84 0.44
CA CYS A 172 -4.17 -4.84 1.33
C CYS A 172 -4.54 -3.39 0.96
N MET A 173 -4.77 -3.13 -0.33
CA MET A 173 -5.11 -1.78 -0.81
C MET A 173 -6.61 -1.47 -0.71
N LEU A 174 -7.47 -2.48 -0.72
CA LEU A 174 -8.93 -2.32 -0.60
C LEU A 174 -9.39 -1.48 0.60
N PRO A 175 -8.89 -1.68 1.85
CA PRO A 175 -9.27 -0.82 2.98
C PRO A 175 -8.73 0.61 2.86
N GLN A 176 -7.68 0.85 2.06
CA GLN A 176 -7.13 2.18 1.87
C GLN A 176 -8.06 3.08 1.05
N ILE A 177 -8.89 2.50 0.17
CA ILE A 177 -9.85 3.26 -0.64
C ILE A 177 -10.83 4.03 0.26
N PRO A 178 -11.68 3.38 1.08
CA PRO A 178 -12.61 4.11 1.94
C PRO A 178 -11.88 4.98 2.96
N ALA A 179 -10.73 4.55 3.49
CA ALA A 179 -9.95 5.36 4.44
C ALA A 179 -9.54 6.72 3.84
N GLN A 180 -9.00 6.72 2.61
CA GLN A 180 -8.59 7.94 1.92
C GLN A 180 -9.77 8.89 1.67
N PHE A 181 -10.91 8.37 1.20
CA PHE A 181 -12.08 9.22 0.96
C PHE A 181 -12.76 9.70 2.25
N LEU A 182 -12.75 8.90 3.32
CA LEU A 182 -13.25 9.33 4.63
C LEU A 182 -12.38 10.45 5.21
N ILE A 183 -11.05 10.34 5.11
CA ILE A 183 -10.14 11.40 5.55
C ILE A 183 -10.32 12.64 4.67
N ALA A 184 -10.44 12.48 3.35
CA ALA A 184 -10.72 13.59 2.43
C ALA A 184 -12.00 14.32 2.82
N HIS A 185 -13.07 13.58 3.12
CA HIS A 185 -14.34 14.14 3.57
C HIS A 185 -14.21 14.88 4.90
N ALA A 186 -13.56 14.27 5.89
CA ALA A 186 -13.33 14.89 7.20
C ALA A 186 -12.55 16.20 7.08
N VAL A 187 -11.49 16.22 6.26
CA VAL A 187 -10.69 17.44 6.00
C VAL A 187 -11.53 18.50 5.30
N ALA A 188 -12.33 18.13 4.29
CA ALA A 188 -13.21 19.06 3.59
C ALA A 188 -14.29 19.66 4.51
N ALA A 189 -14.86 18.86 5.41
CA ALA A 189 -15.87 19.30 6.38
C ALA A 189 -15.33 20.35 7.36
N HIS A 190 -14.01 20.39 7.57
CA HIS A 190 -13.32 21.40 8.37
C HIS A 190 -12.66 22.51 7.53
N ASN A 191 -13.13 22.75 6.30
CA ASN A 191 -12.59 23.74 5.35
C ASN A 191 -11.10 23.55 4.99
N GLY A 192 -10.58 22.33 5.16
CA GLY A 192 -9.22 21.98 4.78
C GLY A 192 -9.12 21.54 3.31
N PRO A 193 -7.92 21.63 2.70
CA PRO A 193 -7.70 21.14 1.35
C PRO A 193 -7.59 19.60 1.34
N SER A 194 -8.64 18.93 0.87
CA SER A 194 -8.79 17.46 0.92
C SER A 194 -8.22 16.71 -0.28
N TRP A 195 -7.83 17.42 -1.34
CA TRP A 195 -7.50 16.84 -2.65
C TRP A 195 -6.30 15.87 -2.61
N GLY A 196 -5.36 16.03 -1.66
CA GLY A 196 -4.26 15.08 -1.47
C GLY A 196 -4.79 13.67 -1.17
N PHE A 197 -5.71 13.55 -0.20
CA PHE A 197 -6.35 12.28 0.16
C PHE A 197 -7.23 11.74 -0.98
N THR A 198 -7.91 12.60 -1.75
CA THR A 198 -8.64 12.19 -2.94
C THR A 198 -7.72 11.56 -3.99
N LEU A 199 -6.54 12.14 -4.24
CA LEU A 199 -5.53 11.54 -5.12
C LEU A 199 -5.03 10.20 -4.57
N GLY A 200 -4.84 10.09 -3.26
CA GLY A 200 -4.55 8.83 -2.58
C GLY A 200 -5.61 7.76 -2.86
N GLY A 201 -6.89 8.09 -2.70
CA GLY A 201 -8.01 7.20 -2.98
C GLY A 201 -8.07 6.76 -4.44
N ILE A 202 -7.86 7.67 -5.39
CA ILE A 202 -7.77 7.34 -6.83
C ILE A 202 -6.60 6.39 -7.10
N GLY A 203 -5.42 6.66 -6.50
CA GLY A 203 -4.25 5.80 -6.62
C GLY A 203 -4.51 4.38 -6.13
N ALA A 204 -5.18 4.25 -4.98
CA ALA A 204 -5.60 2.96 -4.43
C ALA A 204 -6.56 2.20 -5.35
N ILE A 205 -7.55 2.89 -5.95
CA ILE A 205 -8.49 2.28 -6.91
C ILE A 205 -7.73 1.72 -8.13
N LEU A 206 -6.81 2.51 -8.69
CA LEU A 206 -6.00 2.07 -9.84
C LEU A 206 -5.18 0.82 -9.51
N VAL A 207 -4.54 0.80 -8.33
CA VAL A 207 -3.78 -0.36 -7.85
C VAL A 207 -4.67 -1.58 -7.72
N VAL A 208 -5.84 -1.47 -7.08
CA VAL A 208 -6.76 -2.61 -6.89
C VAL A 208 -7.25 -3.12 -8.23
N ALA A 209 -7.75 -2.24 -9.10
CA ALA A 209 -8.29 -2.63 -10.40
C ALA A 209 -7.24 -3.34 -11.27
N ALA A 210 -6.05 -2.76 -11.41
CA ALA A 210 -4.99 -3.34 -12.24
C ALA A 210 -4.41 -4.63 -11.62
N SER A 211 -4.30 -4.71 -10.29
CA SER A 211 -3.84 -5.93 -9.61
C SER A 211 -4.84 -7.08 -9.77
N LEU A 212 -6.15 -6.80 -9.68
CA LEU A 212 -7.18 -7.81 -9.99
C LEU A 212 -7.08 -8.29 -11.44
N MET A 213 -6.90 -7.38 -12.41
CA MET A 213 -6.69 -7.75 -13.82
C MET A 213 -5.45 -8.63 -14.02
N LEU A 214 -4.34 -8.34 -13.31
CA LEU A 214 -3.15 -9.19 -13.32
C LEU A 214 -3.41 -10.59 -12.75
N CYS A 215 -4.25 -10.70 -11.73
CA CYS A 215 -4.64 -11.97 -11.14
C CYS A 215 -5.40 -12.86 -12.14
N PHE A 216 -6.37 -12.28 -12.88
CA PHE A 216 -7.17 -13.01 -13.87
C PHE A 216 -6.41 -13.31 -15.17
N THR A 217 -5.57 -12.38 -15.65
CA THR A 217 -4.85 -12.56 -16.92
C THR A 217 -3.89 -13.76 -16.88
N ARG A 218 -3.26 -14.00 -15.72
CA ARG A 218 -2.31 -15.12 -15.52
C ARG A 218 -2.97 -16.49 -15.37
N GLN A 219 -4.28 -16.56 -15.13
CA GLN A 219 -5.02 -17.83 -15.13
C GLN A 219 -5.10 -18.44 -16.53
N ASN A 220 -5.21 -17.60 -17.55
CA ASN A 220 -5.38 -18.05 -18.93
C ASN A 220 -4.10 -18.63 -19.53
N GLU A 221 -2.92 -18.25 -19.02
CA GLU A 221 -1.63 -18.79 -19.50
C GLU A 221 -1.40 -20.25 -19.08
N HIS A 222 -1.87 -20.62 -17.88
CA HIS A 222 -1.71 -22.00 -17.40
C HIS A 222 -2.65 -23.00 -18.09
N ILE A 223 -3.74 -22.50 -18.69
CA ILE A 223 -4.72 -23.32 -19.42
C ILE A 223 -4.30 -23.49 -20.88
N SER A 224 -3.70 -22.48 -21.51
CA SER A 224 -3.28 -22.54 -22.92
C SER A 224 -1.92 -23.20 -23.17
N GLY A 225 -1.19 -23.57 -22.10
CA GLY A 225 0.10 -24.23 -22.16
C GLY A 225 0.05 -25.76 -21.95
N GLN A 226 -1.16 -26.33 -21.87
CA GLN A 226 -1.44 -27.76 -21.93
C GLN A 226 -2.11 -28.08 -23.26
#